data_AF-A0A3M1B4A9-F1
#
_entry.id   AF-A0A3M1B4A9-F1
#
_cell.length_a   1.000
_cell.length_b   1.000
_cell.length_c   1.000
_cell.angle_alpha   90.00
_cell.angle_beta   90.00
_cell.angle_gamma   90.00
#
_symmetry.space_group_name_H-M   'P 1'
#
loop_
_entity.id
_entity.type
_entity.pdbx_description
1 polymer ?
#
loop_
_entity_poly.entity_id
_entity_poly.type
_entity_poly.pdbx_seq_one_letter_code
_entity_poly.pdbx_strand_id
1 'polypeptide(L)'
;GLNLAIGPRLNDWNKTVDPNAFFALPGNFEQQTRSVLSFIERSRQHRMLSFGQNLDRLILEPNDTIRDSLNYRWKLAGNAGISGLVLTDKIFQYDTLARSKPGFLQKYLSTELSMKGLAVARLGKVESPFYKLLVGADVLLTDDPKRAFYAIVKLVERGSLTEPYLDKKVRKVLMAKAWMEGGQIKNTQDRVLSMGEGLARLTSYEPPSSPLRSEEEIERSRVLAEEWKCYFEDPAWELWAKNIFEASVTLVKDERQLVPLQWQRGTPLNVWVVSGERMSTFLGKLSKYADYSSRQVQPKYGVVPVFDFPPVSDGGINIVLLDQVDLSSQKNARFLRSLNANALSRPMVVVNIGYPSNLSLLNKDISLLQVYERN
;
A
#
# COMPACT_ATOMS: atom_id res chain seq x y z
N GLY A 1 10.55 13.26 -11.96
CA GLY A 1 10.30 12.45 -13.18
C GLY A 1 9.12 11.48 -13.04
N LEU A 2 8.75 11.07 -11.83
CA LEU A 2 7.54 10.28 -11.60
C LEU A 2 6.29 11.11 -11.88
N ASN A 3 5.33 10.55 -12.59
CA ASN A 3 4.10 11.21 -13.02
C ASN A 3 2.84 10.35 -12.75
N LEU A 4 3.00 9.31 -11.94
CA LEU A 4 1.94 8.37 -11.58
C LEU A 4 2.14 7.96 -10.11
N ALA A 5 1.06 8.02 -9.35
CA ALA A 5 1.00 7.54 -7.98
C ALA A 5 -0.10 6.48 -7.86
N ILE A 6 0.26 5.32 -7.32
CA ILE A 6 -0.71 4.25 -7.05
C ILE A 6 -1.11 4.33 -5.57
N GLY A 7 -2.35 4.74 -5.34
CA GLY A 7 -2.98 4.96 -4.05
C GLY A 7 -4.22 5.87 -4.22
N PRO A 8 -5.04 6.05 -3.17
CA PRO A 8 -5.08 5.28 -1.94
C PRO A 8 -5.70 3.89 -2.15
N ARG A 9 -5.59 3.01 -1.14
CA ARG A 9 -6.44 1.80 -1.08
C ARG A 9 -7.85 2.22 -0.74
N LEU A 10 -8.80 1.98 -1.67
CA LEU A 10 -10.19 2.40 -1.52
C LEU A 10 -11.08 1.26 -0.98
N ASN A 11 -10.65 0.01 -1.18
CA ASN A 11 -11.26 -1.18 -0.58
C ASN A 11 -10.38 -1.75 0.53
N ASP A 12 -10.96 -1.87 1.71
CA ASP A 12 -10.67 -2.95 2.65
C ASP A 12 -11.90 -3.08 3.55
N TRP A 13 -12.81 -3.99 3.20
CA TRP A 13 -13.81 -4.50 4.15
C TRP A 13 -13.20 -5.53 5.10
N ASN A 14 -11.92 -5.39 5.42
CA ASN A 14 -11.37 -6.24 6.44
C ASN A 14 -11.96 -5.84 7.78
N LYS A 15 -12.58 -6.82 8.45
CA LYS A 15 -12.91 -6.74 9.88
C LYS A 15 -11.64 -6.55 10.73
N THR A 16 -10.47 -6.79 10.14
CA THR A 16 -9.15 -6.57 10.72
C THR A 16 -8.57 -5.25 10.22
N VAL A 17 -8.05 -4.45 11.15
CA VAL A 17 -7.38 -3.20 10.81
C VAL A 17 -6.04 -3.53 10.16
N ASP A 18 -5.89 -3.30 8.85
CA ASP A 18 -4.58 -3.36 8.16
C ASP A 18 -3.92 -1.98 8.26
N PRO A 19 -2.71 -1.84 8.82
CA PRO A 19 -1.99 -0.57 8.88
C PRO A 19 -1.72 0.03 7.49
N ASN A 20 -1.67 -0.79 6.43
CA ASN A 20 -1.55 -0.29 5.05
C ASN A 20 -2.91 0.16 4.46
N ALA A 21 -3.99 -0.05 5.19
CA ALA A 21 -5.37 0.27 4.82
C ALA A 21 -5.92 1.40 5.70
N PHE A 22 -5.13 2.49 5.83
CA PHE A 22 -5.46 3.72 6.57
C PHE A 22 -6.90 4.23 6.37
N PHE A 23 -7.54 3.87 5.26
CA PHE A 23 -8.85 4.35 4.83
C PHE A 23 -10.03 3.44 5.21
N ALA A 24 -9.81 2.37 5.98
CA ALA A 24 -10.77 1.26 6.10
C ALA A 24 -11.58 1.15 7.39
N LEU A 25 -11.38 2.02 8.39
CA LEU A 25 -12.07 1.86 9.68
C LEU A 25 -13.56 2.23 9.62
N PRO A 26 -14.48 1.40 10.16
CA PRO A 26 -15.87 1.80 10.37
C PRO A 26 -15.95 3.01 11.30
N GLY A 27 -16.72 4.05 10.93
CA GLY A 27 -17.05 5.18 11.83
C GLY A 27 -16.22 6.46 11.67
N ASN A 28 -15.16 6.47 10.84
CA ASN A 28 -14.38 7.69 10.57
C ASN A 28 -14.50 8.15 9.10
N PHE A 29 -15.74 8.22 8.64
CA PHE A 29 -16.08 8.44 7.24
C PHE A 29 -15.64 9.81 6.71
N GLU A 30 -15.76 10.85 7.54
CA GLU A 30 -15.38 12.21 7.15
C GLU A 30 -13.86 12.34 6.93
N GLN A 31 -13.05 11.81 7.83
CA GLN A 31 -11.59 11.85 7.70
C GLN A 31 -11.12 11.02 6.49
N GLN A 32 -11.76 9.88 6.24
CA GLN A 32 -11.50 9.06 5.05
C GLN A 32 -11.81 9.83 3.76
N THR A 33 -12.98 10.46 3.70
CA THR A 33 -13.38 11.29 2.57
C THR A 33 -12.39 12.42 2.32
N ARG A 34 -12.03 13.18 3.37
CA ARG A 34 -11.03 14.26 3.27
C ARG A 34 -9.67 13.75 2.77
N SER A 35 -9.25 12.58 3.24
CA SER A 35 -7.95 12.02 2.87
C SER A 35 -7.91 11.54 1.41
N VAL A 36 -8.95 10.85 0.93
CA VAL A 36 -9.06 10.45 -0.49
C VAL A 36 -9.07 11.67 -1.40
N LEU A 37 -9.89 12.67 -1.08
CA LEU A 37 -10.01 13.90 -1.87
C LEU A 37 -8.68 14.67 -1.89
N SER A 38 -8.02 14.83 -0.74
CA SER A 38 -6.73 15.52 -0.67
C SER A 38 -5.63 14.81 -1.45
N PHE A 39 -5.60 13.47 -1.47
CA PHE A 39 -4.65 12.71 -2.29
C PHE A 39 -4.85 12.98 -3.77
N ILE A 40 -6.09 12.93 -4.25
CA ILE A 40 -6.43 13.16 -5.66
C ILE A 40 -6.08 14.61 -6.05
N GLU A 41 -6.44 15.57 -5.19
CA GLU A 41 -6.20 16.99 -5.43
C GLU A 41 -4.71 17.33 -5.47
N ARG A 42 -3.91 16.82 -4.52
CA ARG A 42 -2.45 17.01 -4.53
C ARG A 42 -1.81 16.35 -5.75
N SER A 43 -2.24 15.14 -6.12
CA SER A 43 -1.76 14.48 -7.34
C SER A 43 -2.01 15.34 -8.57
N ARG A 44 -3.21 15.93 -8.68
CA ARG A 44 -3.58 16.85 -9.76
C ARG A 44 -2.72 18.11 -9.77
N GLN A 45 -2.52 18.75 -8.62
CA GLN A 45 -1.66 19.94 -8.47
C GLN A 45 -0.21 19.67 -8.93
N HIS A 46 0.29 18.46 -8.68
CA HIS A 46 1.62 18.02 -9.10
C HIS A 46 1.66 17.33 -10.48
N ARG A 47 0.58 17.39 -11.27
CA ARG A 47 0.47 16.76 -12.61
C ARG A 47 0.77 15.26 -12.61
N MET A 48 0.36 14.57 -11.55
CA MET A 48 0.47 13.13 -11.40
C MET A 48 -0.87 12.45 -11.63
N LEU A 49 -0.85 11.32 -12.34
CA LEU A 49 -2.00 10.43 -12.44
C LEU A 49 -2.19 9.67 -11.12
N SER A 50 -3.39 9.71 -10.56
CA SER A 50 -3.76 8.99 -9.33
C SER A 50 -4.50 7.70 -9.65
N PHE A 51 -4.03 6.57 -9.09
CA PHE A 51 -4.64 5.26 -9.31
C PHE A 51 -5.11 4.61 -8.02
N GLY A 52 -6.41 4.47 -7.84
CA GLY A 52 -7.00 3.79 -6.68
C GLY A 52 -6.64 2.31 -6.67
N GLN A 53 -6.36 1.75 -5.50
CA GLN A 53 -5.95 0.34 -5.36
C GLN A 53 -7.07 -0.55 -4.80
N ASN A 54 -6.91 -1.85 -5.07
CA ASN A 54 -7.65 -2.96 -4.45
C ASN A 54 -9.12 -3.10 -4.83
N LEU A 55 -9.52 -2.74 -6.06
CA LEU A 55 -10.83 -3.17 -6.55
C LEU A 55 -10.80 -4.69 -6.78
N ASP A 56 -11.43 -5.42 -5.87
CA ASP A 56 -11.38 -6.89 -5.81
C ASP A 56 -12.71 -7.59 -6.00
N ARG A 57 -13.81 -6.85 -5.89
CA ARG A 57 -15.16 -7.33 -6.17
C ARG A 57 -16.01 -6.23 -6.78
N LEU A 58 -16.99 -6.64 -7.58
CA LEU A 58 -18.07 -5.78 -8.07
C LEU A 58 -19.25 -5.93 -7.13
N ILE A 59 -19.78 -4.82 -6.62
CA ILE A 59 -21.03 -4.85 -5.84
C ILE A 59 -22.19 -4.73 -6.82
N LEU A 60 -22.89 -5.84 -7.01
CA LEU A 60 -24.04 -6.00 -7.92
C LEU A 60 -25.38 -6.12 -7.17
N GLU A 61 -25.39 -5.74 -5.88
CA GLU A 61 -26.57 -5.86 -5.02
C GLU A 61 -27.78 -5.11 -5.63
N PRO A 62 -28.98 -5.72 -5.62
CA PRO A 62 -30.20 -5.09 -6.14
C PRO A 62 -30.71 -3.98 -5.22
N ASN A 63 -30.30 -3.96 -3.94
CA ASN A 63 -30.68 -2.90 -3.01
C ASN A 63 -29.74 -1.70 -3.17
N ASP A 64 -30.28 -0.62 -3.73
CA ASP A 64 -29.56 0.63 -4.00
C ASP A 64 -28.88 1.21 -2.75
N THR A 65 -29.51 1.15 -1.57
CA THR A 65 -28.94 1.74 -0.34
C THR A 65 -27.72 0.98 0.15
N ILE A 66 -27.76 -0.36 0.13
CA ILE A 66 -26.61 -1.20 0.51
C ILE A 66 -25.52 -1.04 -0.53
N ARG A 67 -25.86 -1.12 -1.82
CA ARG A 67 -24.90 -0.94 -2.92
C ARG A 67 -24.20 0.41 -2.83
N ASP A 68 -24.93 1.48 -2.55
CA ASP A 68 -24.40 2.84 -2.50
C ASP A 68 -23.50 3.06 -1.30
N SER A 69 -23.88 2.53 -0.13
CA SER A 69 -23.00 2.50 1.05
C SER A 69 -21.71 1.74 0.73
N LEU A 70 -21.82 0.59 0.05
CA LEU A 70 -20.66 -0.22 -0.26
C LEU A 70 -19.75 0.42 -1.32
N ASN A 71 -20.32 1.08 -2.32
CA ASN A 71 -19.59 1.74 -3.40
C ASN A 71 -19.17 3.17 -3.08
N TYR A 72 -19.55 3.73 -1.93
CA TYR A 72 -19.40 5.15 -1.64
C TYR A 72 -17.99 5.68 -1.91
N ARG A 73 -16.94 5.00 -1.41
CA ARG A 73 -15.55 5.45 -1.55
C ARG A 73 -15.10 5.47 -3.02
N TRP A 74 -15.54 4.49 -3.78
CA TRP A 74 -15.28 4.42 -5.21
C TRP A 74 -16.02 5.53 -5.96
N LYS A 75 -17.31 5.75 -5.67
CA LYS A 75 -18.08 6.86 -6.25
C LYS A 75 -17.46 8.22 -5.92
N LEU A 76 -17.03 8.41 -4.67
CA LEU A 76 -16.35 9.62 -4.22
C LEU A 76 -15.07 9.87 -5.03
N ALA A 77 -14.20 8.86 -5.14
CA ALA A 77 -12.97 8.97 -5.92
C ALA A 77 -13.22 9.21 -7.41
N GLY A 78 -14.23 8.56 -7.98
CA GLY A 78 -14.64 8.75 -9.38
C GLY A 78 -15.14 10.17 -9.63
N ASN A 79 -16.03 10.68 -8.78
CA ASN A 79 -16.54 12.05 -8.85
C ASN A 79 -15.43 13.10 -8.63
N ALA A 80 -14.42 12.79 -7.82
CA ALA A 80 -13.26 13.64 -7.62
C ALA A 80 -12.26 13.61 -8.79
N GLY A 81 -12.47 12.77 -9.80
CA GLY A 81 -11.64 12.72 -11.00
C GLY A 81 -10.37 11.87 -10.85
N ILE A 82 -10.43 10.77 -10.09
CA ILE A 82 -9.32 9.81 -10.03
C ILE A 82 -8.94 9.32 -11.44
N SER A 83 -7.63 9.24 -11.72
CA SER A 83 -7.12 8.98 -13.08
C SER A 83 -7.25 7.52 -13.52
N GLY A 84 -7.36 6.60 -12.58
CA GLY A 84 -7.57 5.19 -12.87
C GLY A 84 -7.64 4.29 -11.65
N LEU A 85 -7.65 3.00 -11.90
CA LEU A 85 -7.74 1.94 -10.90
C LEU A 85 -6.76 0.82 -11.18
N VAL A 86 -6.19 0.25 -10.12
CA VAL A 86 -5.50 -1.04 -10.17
C VAL A 86 -6.46 -2.13 -9.72
N LEU A 87 -6.76 -3.02 -10.66
CA LEU A 87 -7.62 -4.18 -10.51
C LEU A 87 -6.83 -5.34 -9.88
N THR A 88 -7.45 -6.04 -8.94
CA THR A 88 -6.88 -7.29 -8.40
C THR A 88 -7.33 -8.49 -9.21
N ASP A 89 -6.59 -9.60 -9.11
CA ASP A 89 -6.94 -10.83 -9.84
C ASP A 89 -8.30 -11.41 -9.43
N LYS A 90 -8.77 -11.12 -8.20
CA LYS A 90 -10.08 -11.56 -7.70
C LYS A 90 -11.23 -11.03 -8.55
N ILE A 91 -11.11 -9.83 -9.12
CA ILE A 91 -12.17 -9.26 -9.95
C ILE A 91 -12.45 -10.17 -11.16
N PHE A 92 -11.39 -10.76 -11.73
CA PHE A 92 -11.42 -11.61 -12.91
C PHE A 92 -11.89 -13.04 -12.63
N GLN A 93 -11.97 -13.45 -11.35
CA GLN A 93 -12.41 -14.78 -10.95
C GLN A 93 -13.93 -14.89 -10.80
N TYR A 94 -14.65 -13.76 -10.81
CA TYR A 94 -16.10 -13.78 -10.71
C TYR A 94 -16.72 -14.36 -11.99
N ASP A 95 -17.51 -15.43 -11.81
CA ASP A 95 -18.29 -16.10 -12.87
C ASP A 95 -19.14 -15.12 -13.69
N THR A 96 -19.56 -14.01 -13.09
CA THR A 96 -20.31 -12.96 -13.77
C THR A 96 -19.49 -12.29 -14.86
N LEU A 97 -18.17 -12.09 -14.73
CA LEU A 97 -17.35 -11.46 -15.77
C LEU A 97 -17.06 -12.40 -16.94
N ALA A 98 -16.91 -13.70 -16.69
CA ALA A 98 -16.80 -14.72 -17.74
C ALA A 98 -18.10 -14.83 -18.57
N ARG A 99 -19.26 -14.54 -17.96
CA ARG A 99 -20.58 -14.50 -18.62
C ARG A 99 -21.00 -13.09 -19.08
N SER A 100 -20.22 -12.06 -18.74
CA SER A 100 -20.55 -10.67 -19.07
C SER A 100 -20.16 -10.34 -20.50
N LYS A 101 -20.92 -9.43 -21.12
CA LYS A 101 -20.58 -8.89 -22.43
C LYS A 101 -19.21 -8.19 -22.37
N PRO A 102 -18.39 -8.25 -23.45
CA PRO A 102 -17.15 -7.50 -23.55
C PRO A 102 -17.33 -6.04 -23.15
N GLY A 103 -16.41 -5.52 -22.33
CA GLY A 103 -16.46 -4.13 -21.83
C GLY A 103 -17.47 -3.86 -20.69
N PHE A 104 -18.09 -4.91 -20.12
CA PHE A 104 -18.95 -4.76 -18.94
C PHE A 104 -18.25 -4.03 -17.79
N LEU A 105 -16.97 -4.36 -17.52
CA LEU A 105 -16.23 -3.71 -16.44
C LEU A 105 -16.14 -2.19 -16.68
N GLN A 106 -15.84 -1.74 -17.90
CA GLN A 106 -15.76 -0.30 -18.22
C GLN A 106 -17.10 0.36 -18.01
N LYS A 107 -18.18 -0.31 -18.44
CA LYS A 107 -19.53 0.20 -18.23
C LYS A 107 -19.79 0.36 -16.73
N TYR A 108 -19.59 -0.69 -15.94
CA TYR A 108 -19.76 -0.65 -14.48
C TYR A 108 -18.92 0.47 -13.83
N LEU A 109 -17.63 0.55 -14.13
CA LEU A 109 -16.76 1.60 -13.61
C LEU A 109 -17.30 3.00 -13.94
N SER A 110 -17.76 3.20 -15.17
CA SER A 110 -18.26 4.51 -15.63
C SER A 110 -19.65 4.87 -15.10
N THR A 111 -20.58 3.90 -15.00
CA THR A 111 -21.97 4.15 -14.63
C THR A 111 -22.18 4.07 -13.12
N GLU A 112 -21.60 3.07 -12.47
CA GLU A 112 -21.82 2.82 -11.05
C GLU A 112 -20.83 3.55 -10.16
N LEU A 113 -19.60 3.78 -10.62
CA LEU A 113 -18.52 4.38 -9.83
C LEU A 113 -18.11 5.77 -10.31
N SER A 114 -18.73 6.31 -11.37
CA SER A 114 -18.32 7.56 -12.03
C SER A 114 -16.88 7.58 -12.52
N MET A 115 -16.26 6.42 -12.75
CA MET A 115 -14.85 6.29 -13.11
C MET A 115 -14.66 6.13 -14.62
N LYS A 116 -14.08 7.16 -15.24
CA LYS A 116 -13.80 7.20 -16.69
C LYS A 116 -12.31 7.01 -17.04
N GLY A 117 -11.48 6.87 -16.01
CA GLY A 117 -10.03 6.71 -16.11
C GLY A 117 -9.57 5.37 -16.69
N LEU A 118 -8.31 5.05 -16.43
CA LEU A 118 -7.66 3.82 -16.89
C LEU A 118 -7.91 2.64 -15.93
N ALA A 119 -8.27 1.48 -16.50
CA ALA A 119 -8.27 0.22 -15.76
C ALA A 119 -6.93 -0.51 -15.95
N VAL A 120 -6.17 -0.69 -14.87
CA VAL A 120 -4.85 -1.36 -14.88
C VAL A 120 -4.99 -2.73 -14.28
N ALA A 121 -4.51 -3.77 -14.97
CA ALA A 121 -4.50 -5.13 -14.44
C ALA A 121 -3.07 -5.67 -14.43
N ARG A 122 -2.69 -6.38 -13.35
CA ARG A 122 -1.43 -7.13 -13.32
C ARG A 122 -1.54 -8.35 -14.23
N LEU A 123 -0.48 -8.71 -14.96
CA LEU A 123 -0.45 -9.91 -15.79
C LEU A 123 0.59 -10.90 -15.25
N GLY A 124 0.14 -12.08 -14.86
CA GLY A 124 1.01 -13.14 -14.35
C GLY A 124 1.93 -13.72 -15.43
N LYS A 125 3.03 -14.37 -15.02
CA LYS A 125 4.09 -14.88 -15.92
C LYS A 125 3.60 -15.89 -16.97
N VAL A 126 2.59 -16.68 -16.64
CA VAL A 126 2.03 -17.73 -17.52
C VAL A 126 0.64 -17.40 -18.06
N GLU A 127 0.10 -16.24 -17.69
CA GLU A 127 -1.27 -15.85 -18.02
C GLU A 127 -1.36 -15.24 -19.42
N SER A 128 -2.45 -15.53 -20.14
CA SER A 128 -2.77 -14.89 -21.42
C SER A 128 -3.35 -13.48 -21.19
N PRO A 129 -2.88 -12.44 -21.92
CA PRO A 129 -3.42 -11.08 -21.79
C PRO A 129 -4.87 -10.96 -22.29
N PHE A 130 -5.34 -11.93 -23.07
CA PHE A 130 -6.64 -11.88 -23.75
C PHE A 130 -7.79 -11.59 -22.80
N TYR A 131 -7.92 -12.38 -21.73
CA TYR A 131 -9.06 -12.30 -20.83
C TYR A 131 -9.11 -10.95 -20.10
N LYS A 132 -7.97 -10.46 -19.59
CA LYS A 132 -7.89 -9.16 -18.91
C LYS A 132 -8.25 -8.00 -19.82
N LEU A 133 -7.77 -8.03 -21.07
CA LEU A 133 -8.11 -7.01 -22.07
C LEU A 133 -9.59 -7.04 -22.43
N LEU A 134 -10.16 -8.23 -22.68
CA LEU A 134 -11.56 -8.44 -23.05
C LEU A 134 -12.53 -7.98 -21.96
N VAL A 135 -12.25 -8.37 -20.72
CA VAL A 135 -13.02 -7.95 -19.54
C VAL A 135 -12.98 -6.45 -19.40
N GLY A 136 -11.83 -5.84 -19.71
CA GLY A 136 -11.78 -4.40 -19.85
C GLY A 136 -10.48 -3.67 -19.61
N ALA A 137 -9.43 -4.33 -19.10
CA ALA A 137 -8.18 -3.66 -18.75
C ALA A 137 -7.65 -2.81 -19.92
N ASP A 138 -7.31 -1.56 -19.65
CA ASP A 138 -6.72 -0.62 -20.60
C ASP A 138 -5.19 -0.76 -20.62
N VAL A 139 -4.58 -1.11 -19.48
CA VAL A 139 -3.13 -1.28 -19.30
C VAL A 139 -2.83 -2.59 -18.58
N LEU A 140 -1.80 -3.30 -19.03
CA LEU A 140 -1.29 -4.51 -18.37
C LEU A 140 0.05 -4.20 -17.68
N LEU A 141 0.12 -4.45 -16.37
CA LEU A 141 1.33 -4.34 -15.58
C LEU A 141 2.02 -5.71 -15.50
N THR A 142 3.24 -5.82 -16.00
CA THR A 142 3.95 -7.11 -16.07
C THR A 142 5.46 -6.93 -15.93
N ASP A 143 6.12 -7.94 -15.39
CA ASP A 143 7.58 -8.02 -15.32
C ASP A 143 8.20 -8.50 -16.65
N ASP A 144 7.38 -9.04 -17.57
CA ASP A 144 7.80 -9.53 -18.89
C ASP A 144 7.01 -8.85 -20.02
N PRO A 145 7.36 -7.60 -20.37
CA PRO A 145 6.64 -6.83 -21.38
C PRO A 145 6.76 -7.42 -22.78
N LYS A 146 7.88 -8.11 -23.10
CA LYS A 146 8.10 -8.72 -24.41
C LYS A 146 7.11 -9.85 -24.66
N ARG A 147 6.96 -10.77 -23.70
CA ARG A 147 5.99 -11.85 -23.80
C ARG A 147 4.56 -11.30 -23.94
N ALA A 148 4.21 -10.31 -23.14
CA ALA A 148 2.88 -9.68 -23.22
C ALA A 148 2.64 -9.07 -24.60
N PHE A 149 3.62 -8.36 -25.17
CA PHE A 149 3.56 -7.80 -26.52
C PHE A 149 3.31 -8.88 -27.58
N TYR A 150 4.14 -9.92 -27.65
CA TYR A 150 3.97 -10.99 -28.63
C TYR A 150 2.64 -11.75 -28.47
N ALA A 151 2.18 -11.93 -27.23
CA ALA A 151 0.87 -12.53 -26.98
C ALA A 151 -0.27 -11.66 -27.52
N ILE A 152 -0.20 -10.33 -27.38
CA ILE A 152 -1.18 -9.41 -27.96
C ILE A 152 -1.14 -9.44 -29.49
N VAL A 153 0.04 -9.40 -30.10
CA VAL A 153 0.20 -9.50 -31.56
C VAL A 153 -0.48 -10.76 -32.10
N LYS A 154 -0.20 -11.93 -31.50
CA LYS A 154 -0.84 -13.20 -31.88
C LYS A 154 -2.37 -13.18 -31.73
N LEU A 155 -2.91 -12.44 -30.75
CA LEU A 155 -4.36 -12.30 -30.58
C LEU A 155 -4.97 -11.45 -31.70
N VAL A 156 -4.25 -10.42 -32.18
CA VAL A 156 -4.67 -9.58 -33.31
C VAL A 156 -4.59 -10.37 -34.62
N GLU A 157 -3.48 -11.04 -34.89
CA GLU A 157 -3.29 -11.88 -36.09
C GLU A 157 -4.36 -12.96 -36.24
N ARG A 158 -4.82 -13.53 -35.11
CA ARG A 158 -5.87 -14.57 -35.09
C ARG A 158 -7.30 -13.99 -35.06
N GLY A 159 -7.45 -12.67 -35.11
CA GLY A 159 -8.75 -11.99 -35.04
C GLY A 159 -9.46 -12.08 -33.69
N SER A 160 -8.79 -12.61 -32.65
CA SER A 160 -9.35 -12.68 -31.29
C SER A 160 -9.45 -11.29 -30.65
N LEU A 161 -8.55 -10.38 -31.03
CA LEU A 161 -8.55 -8.98 -30.63
C LEU A 161 -8.55 -8.10 -31.89
N THR A 162 -9.53 -7.20 -32.06
CA THR A 162 -9.57 -6.35 -33.25
C THR A 162 -8.75 -5.06 -33.05
N GLU A 163 -8.15 -4.55 -34.13
CA GLU A 163 -7.40 -3.28 -34.09
C GLU A 163 -8.27 -2.11 -33.59
N PRO A 164 -9.53 -1.90 -34.04
CA PRO A 164 -10.35 -0.81 -33.53
C PRO A 164 -10.62 -0.90 -32.02
N TYR A 165 -10.70 -2.12 -31.48
CA TYR A 165 -10.87 -2.32 -30.05
C TYR A 165 -9.59 -1.98 -29.28
N LEU A 166 -8.42 -2.34 -29.81
CA LEU A 166 -7.13 -1.97 -29.25
C LEU A 166 -6.90 -0.45 -29.31
N ASP A 167 -7.21 0.20 -30.43
CA ASP A 167 -7.11 1.64 -30.62
C ASP A 167 -7.92 2.41 -29.59
N LYS A 168 -9.12 1.93 -29.26
CA LYS A 168 -9.95 2.53 -28.19
C LYS A 168 -9.23 2.53 -26.84
N LYS A 169 -8.52 1.45 -26.50
CA LYS A 169 -7.73 1.35 -25.26
C LYS A 169 -6.50 2.26 -25.31
N VAL A 170 -5.76 2.22 -26.41
CA VAL A 170 -4.58 3.08 -26.63
C VAL A 170 -4.97 4.55 -26.56
N ARG A 171 -6.10 4.95 -27.15
CA ARG A 171 -6.62 6.32 -27.07
C ARG A 171 -6.81 6.79 -25.63
N LYS A 172 -7.38 5.95 -24.74
CA LYS A 172 -7.52 6.32 -23.32
C LYS A 172 -6.15 6.54 -22.66
N VAL A 173 -5.17 5.69 -22.97
CA VAL A 173 -3.80 5.84 -22.46
C VAL A 173 -3.16 7.14 -22.94
N LEU A 174 -3.35 7.48 -24.23
CA LEU A 174 -2.86 8.73 -24.80
C LEU A 174 -3.56 9.95 -24.20
N MET A 175 -4.87 9.88 -23.94
CA MET A 175 -5.59 10.94 -23.24
C MET A 175 -5.07 11.15 -21.82
N ALA A 176 -4.78 10.08 -21.08
CA ALA A 176 -4.19 10.18 -19.75
C ALA A 176 -2.79 10.83 -19.80
N LYS A 177 -1.98 10.49 -20.82
CA LYS A 177 -0.68 11.13 -21.04
C LYS A 177 -0.81 12.61 -21.38
N ALA A 178 -1.71 12.96 -22.29
CA ALA A 178 -1.96 14.35 -22.68
C ALA A 178 -2.42 15.21 -21.50
N TRP A 179 -3.23 14.63 -20.60
CA TRP A 179 -3.71 15.34 -19.41
C TRP A 179 -2.57 15.80 -18.49
N MET A 180 -1.52 14.99 -18.34
CA MET A 180 -0.32 15.39 -17.59
C MET A 180 0.45 16.55 -18.25
N GLU A 181 0.31 16.70 -19.56
CA GLU A 181 0.93 17.76 -20.35
C GLU A 181 -0.05 18.94 -20.62
N GLY A 182 -1.09 19.10 -19.80
CA GLY A 182 -2.03 20.23 -19.91
C GLY A 182 -3.03 20.11 -21.06
N GLY A 183 -3.31 18.88 -21.51
CA GLY A 183 -4.25 18.59 -22.59
C GLY A 183 -3.63 18.59 -23.98
N GLN A 184 -2.31 18.81 -24.10
CA GLN A 184 -1.60 18.70 -25.36
C GLN A 184 -1.15 17.26 -25.59
N ILE A 185 -1.49 16.69 -26.75
CA ILE A 185 -0.78 15.52 -27.27
C ILE A 185 0.39 16.09 -28.06
N LYS A 186 1.63 15.93 -27.59
CA LYS A 186 2.81 16.30 -28.39
C LYS A 186 2.68 15.69 -29.77
N ASN A 187 2.69 16.54 -30.80
CA ASN A 187 2.50 16.12 -32.18
C ASN A 187 3.52 15.05 -32.55
N THR A 188 3.00 13.93 -33.03
CA THR A 188 3.68 12.66 -33.23
C THR A 188 4.60 12.65 -34.46
N GLN A 189 4.96 13.79 -35.05
CA GLN A 189 5.84 13.81 -36.22
C GLN A 189 7.29 13.44 -35.87
N ASP A 190 7.76 13.77 -34.66
CA ASP A 190 9.13 13.38 -34.22
C ASP A 190 9.23 11.92 -33.72
N ARG A 191 8.11 11.18 -33.64
CA ARG A 191 8.08 9.82 -33.07
C ARG A 191 7.80 8.69 -34.06
N VAL A 192 7.38 8.97 -35.30
CA VAL A 192 7.21 7.91 -36.31
C VAL A 192 8.55 7.22 -36.62
N LEU A 193 9.67 7.96 -36.55
CA LEU A 193 11.03 7.38 -36.60
C LEU A 193 11.34 6.46 -35.39
N SER A 194 10.76 6.73 -34.22
CA SER A 194 10.96 5.93 -32.99
C SER A 194 10.07 4.67 -32.87
N MET A 195 9.02 4.53 -33.70
CA MET A 195 8.18 3.33 -33.70
C MET A 195 8.87 2.13 -34.37
N GLY A 196 9.69 2.37 -35.40
CA GLY A 196 10.59 1.35 -35.95
C GLY A 196 11.64 0.91 -34.93
N GLU A 197 12.19 1.86 -34.16
CA GLU A 197 13.12 1.56 -33.06
C GLU A 197 12.44 0.83 -31.88
N GLY A 198 11.16 1.10 -31.59
CA GLY A 198 10.40 0.46 -30.52
C GLY A 198 10.15 -1.04 -30.77
N LEU A 199 9.88 -1.44 -32.02
CA LEU A 199 9.82 -2.85 -32.40
C LEU A 199 11.19 -3.52 -32.36
N ALA A 200 12.26 -2.83 -32.80
CA ALA A 200 13.63 -3.34 -32.73
C ALA A 200 14.14 -3.53 -31.29
N ARG A 201 13.75 -2.66 -30.35
CA ARG A 201 14.07 -2.76 -28.90
C ARG A 201 13.31 -3.89 -28.19
N LEU A 202 12.16 -4.31 -28.71
CA LEU A 202 11.41 -5.47 -28.19
C LEU A 202 12.01 -6.80 -28.67
N THR A 203 12.56 -6.86 -29.89
CA THR A 203 13.23 -8.06 -30.45
C THR A 203 14.68 -8.19 -29.98
N SER A 204 15.38 -7.08 -29.72
CA SER A 204 16.74 -7.04 -29.17
C SER A 204 16.75 -6.16 -27.91
N TYR A 205 16.82 -6.76 -26.73
CA TYR A 205 17.07 -5.97 -25.52
C TYR A 205 18.56 -5.83 -25.35
N GLU A 206 19.13 -4.86 -26.05
CA GLU A 206 20.23 -4.09 -25.48
C GLU A 206 19.59 -2.88 -24.78
N PRO A 207 20.05 -2.49 -23.58
CA PRO A 207 19.63 -1.24 -22.97
C PRO A 207 19.84 -0.15 -24.03
N PRO A 208 18.88 0.77 -24.23
CA PRO A 208 19.03 1.77 -25.27
C PRO A 208 20.35 2.48 -25.05
N SER A 209 21.30 2.28 -25.97
CA SER A 209 22.42 3.20 -26.14
C SER A 209 21.75 4.53 -26.38
N SER A 210 21.69 5.36 -25.34
CA SER A 210 21.02 6.65 -25.42
C SER A 210 21.55 7.33 -26.68
N PRO A 211 20.69 7.92 -27.54
CA PRO A 211 21.20 8.86 -28.51
C PRO A 211 22.09 9.83 -27.73
N LEU A 212 23.27 10.14 -28.26
CA LEU A 212 24.21 11.09 -27.66
C LEU A 212 23.39 12.31 -27.25
N ARG A 213 23.08 12.41 -25.95
CA ARG A 213 22.31 13.53 -25.41
C ARG A 213 23.12 14.77 -25.70
N SER A 214 22.48 15.83 -26.19
CA SER A 214 23.19 17.09 -26.37
C SER A 214 23.83 17.51 -25.04
N GLU A 215 24.97 18.22 -25.09
CA GLU A 215 25.62 18.70 -23.86
C GLU A 215 24.63 19.51 -22.98
N GLU A 216 23.71 20.24 -23.60
CA GLU A 216 22.62 20.95 -22.91
C GLU A 216 21.66 20.01 -22.17
N GLU A 217 21.28 18.87 -22.75
CA GLU A 217 20.42 17.88 -22.09
C GLU A 217 21.14 17.17 -20.94
N ILE A 218 22.44 16.90 -21.11
CA ILE A 218 23.28 16.32 -20.05
C ILE A 218 23.37 17.30 -18.89
N GLU A 219 23.65 18.57 -19.17
CA GLU A 219 23.78 19.60 -18.15
C GLU A 219 22.45 19.87 -17.43
N ARG A 220 21.33 19.98 -18.17
CA ARG A 220 20.00 20.07 -17.55
C ARG A 220 19.68 18.86 -16.67
N SER A 221 20.04 17.65 -17.10
CA SER A 221 19.82 16.43 -16.30
C SER A 221 20.66 16.45 -15.02
N ARG A 222 21.90 16.96 -15.07
CA ARG A 222 22.76 17.11 -13.89
C ARG A 222 22.20 18.12 -12.91
N VAL A 223 21.81 19.31 -13.39
CA VAL A 223 21.20 20.35 -12.55
C VAL A 223 19.93 19.82 -11.87
N LEU A 224 19.03 19.18 -12.62
CA LEU A 224 17.82 18.57 -12.06
C LEU A 224 18.12 17.46 -11.04
N ALA A 225 19.16 16.65 -11.28
CA ALA A 225 19.56 15.61 -10.34
C ALA A 225 20.08 16.21 -9.02
N GLU A 226 20.85 17.29 -9.09
CA GLU A 226 21.34 17.99 -7.90
C GLU A 226 20.19 18.68 -7.16
N GLU A 227 19.26 19.31 -7.88
CA GLU A 227 18.04 19.88 -7.28
C GLU A 227 17.20 18.80 -6.57
N TRP A 228 17.02 17.63 -7.20
CA TRP A 228 16.29 16.53 -6.57
C TRP A 228 17.03 15.98 -5.36
N LYS A 229 18.36 15.88 -5.43
CA LYS A 229 19.19 15.46 -4.31
C LYS A 229 19.00 16.42 -3.14
N CYS A 230 19.16 17.73 -3.36
CA CYS A 230 18.91 18.76 -2.34
C CYS A 230 17.48 18.67 -1.79
N TYR A 231 16.48 18.46 -2.64
CA TYR A 231 15.10 18.31 -2.20
C TYR A 231 14.92 17.08 -1.30
N PHE A 232 15.40 15.89 -1.67
CA PHE A 232 15.19 14.66 -0.90
C PHE A 232 16.11 14.54 0.32
N GLU A 233 17.25 15.22 0.32
CA GLU A 233 18.17 15.32 1.47
C GLU A 233 17.81 16.48 2.42
N ASP A 234 16.77 17.26 2.12
CA ASP A 234 16.30 18.34 2.98
C ASP A 234 15.88 17.78 4.37
N PRO A 235 16.50 18.23 5.47
CA PRO A 235 16.17 17.79 6.83
C PRO A 235 14.70 18.01 7.22
N ALA A 236 13.98 18.90 6.50
CA ALA A 236 12.55 19.10 6.67
C ALA A 236 11.75 17.80 6.49
N TRP A 237 12.18 16.88 5.60
CA TRP A 237 11.48 15.60 5.42
C TRP A 237 11.63 14.68 6.61
N GLU A 238 12.82 14.60 7.20
CA GLU A 238 13.06 13.79 8.40
C GLU A 238 12.27 14.36 9.59
N LEU A 239 12.26 15.68 9.77
CA LEU A 239 11.48 16.34 10.81
C LEU A 239 9.97 16.13 10.61
N TRP A 240 9.49 16.26 9.38
CA TRP A 240 8.09 16.04 9.04
C TRP A 240 7.65 14.60 9.30
N ALA A 241 8.45 13.63 8.83
CA ALA A 241 8.20 12.20 9.06
C ALA A 241 8.19 11.88 10.56
N LYS A 242 9.17 12.39 11.32
CA LYS A 242 9.22 12.25 12.78
C LYS A 242 7.97 12.80 13.44
N ASN A 243 7.54 14.02 13.09
CA ASN A 243 6.36 14.64 13.70
C ASN A 243 5.08 13.85 13.44
N ILE A 244 4.90 13.34 12.22
CA ILE A 244 3.75 12.50 11.87
C ILE A 244 3.82 11.18 12.63
N PHE A 245 5.00 10.57 12.67
CA PHE A 245 5.19 9.30 13.35
C PHE A 245 4.88 9.41 14.85
N GLU A 246 5.46 10.40 15.53
CA GLU A 246 5.21 10.67 16.95
C GLU A 246 3.73 10.99 17.23
N ALA A 247 3.09 11.81 16.37
CA ALA A 247 1.67 12.12 16.49
C ALA A 247 0.75 10.92 16.22
N SER A 248 1.23 9.90 15.49
CA SER A 248 0.47 8.68 15.19
C SER A 248 0.49 7.66 16.33
N VAL A 249 1.45 7.74 17.24
CA VAL A 249 1.56 6.81 18.36
C VAL A 249 0.34 6.96 19.26
N THR A 250 -0.38 5.87 19.46
CA THR A 250 -1.62 5.88 20.24
C THR A 250 -1.41 5.15 21.55
N LEU A 251 -1.59 5.86 22.68
CA LEU A 251 -1.77 5.24 23.98
C LEU A 251 -3.19 4.68 24.05
N VAL A 252 -3.32 3.38 23.80
CA VAL A 252 -4.62 2.70 23.73
C VAL A 252 -5.21 2.57 25.12
N LYS A 253 -4.36 2.26 26.10
CA LYS A 253 -4.79 1.98 27.47
C LYS A 253 -3.61 2.03 28.45
N ASP A 254 -3.86 2.53 29.65
CA ASP A 254 -2.88 2.55 30.74
C ASP A 254 -3.53 2.60 32.14
N GLU A 255 -4.25 1.54 32.53
CA GLU A 255 -4.96 1.51 33.83
C GLU A 255 -4.03 1.65 35.04
N ARG A 256 -2.78 1.20 34.90
CA ARG A 256 -1.75 1.25 35.96
C ARG A 256 -0.89 2.51 35.92
N GLN A 257 -1.16 3.42 34.98
CA GLN A 257 -0.40 4.67 34.79
C GLN A 257 1.12 4.43 34.70
N LEU A 258 1.53 3.37 33.98
CA LEU A 258 2.93 3.05 33.79
C LEU A 258 3.60 3.98 32.76
N VAL A 259 2.82 4.61 31.88
CA VAL A 259 3.30 5.51 30.83
C VAL A 259 2.89 6.95 31.18
N PRO A 260 3.82 7.92 31.23
CA PRO A 260 5.25 7.79 30.94
C PRO A 260 6.00 7.00 32.02
N LEU A 261 6.98 6.21 31.59
CA LEU A 261 7.80 5.40 32.49
C LEU A 261 8.60 6.31 33.42
N GLN A 262 8.24 6.31 34.71
CA GLN A 262 9.04 6.95 35.75
C GLN A 262 10.11 5.97 36.22
N TRP A 263 11.26 5.98 35.55
CA TRP A 263 12.37 5.13 35.92
C TRP A 263 13.06 5.67 37.18
N GLN A 264 13.02 4.86 38.24
CA GLN A 264 13.86 5.06 39.41
C GLN A 264 15.11 4.20 39.26
N ARG A 265 16.28 4.80 39.56
CA ARG A 265 17.58 4.12 39.49
C ARG A 265 17.53 2.82 40.31
N GLY A 266 17.76 1.68 39.66
CA GLY A 266 17.73 0.35 40.29
C GLY A 266 16.50 -0.50 39.99
N THR A 267 15.44 0.05 39.37
CA THR A 267 14.32 -0.77 38.89
C THR A 267 14.73 -1.51 37.61
N PRO A 268 14.73 -2.85 37.58
CA PRO A 268 15.13 -3.59 36.39
C PRO A 268 14.11 -3.44 35.27
N LEU A 269 14.60 -3.16 34.05
CA LEU A 269 13.78 -3.08 32.85
C LEU A 269 14.04 -4.31 31.98
N ASN A 270 13.00 -5.10 31.70
CA ASN A 270 13.09 -6.33 30.92
C ASN A 270 12.39 -6.14 29.58
N VAL A 271 13.14 -6.19 28.48
CA VAL A 271 12.65 -5.94 27.13
C VAL A 271 12.56 -7.25 26.35
N TRP A 272 11.35 -7.62 25.95
CA TRP A 272 11.06 -8.79 25.12
C TRP A 272 10.78 -8.33 23.71
N VAL A 273 11.63 -8.68 22.76
CA VAL A 273 11.49 -8.25 21.35
C VAL A 273 10.97 -9.41 20.52
N VAL A 274 9.68 -9.38 20.18
CA VAL A 274 9.06 -10.36 19.27
C VAL A 274 9.09 -9.82 17.85
N SER A 275 10.13 -10.20 17.10
CA SER A 275 10.30 -9.75 15.72
C SER A 275 11.15 -10.74 14.92
N GLY A 276 10.93 -10.76 13.61
CA GLY A 276 11.83 -11.42 12.67
C GLY A 276 13.21 -10.74 12.58
N GLU A 277 13.30 -9.46 12.93
CA GLU A 277 14.51 -8.65 12.83
C GLU A 277 14.92 -8.07 14.19
N ARG A 278 16.19 -7.65 14.29
CA ARG A 278 16.70 -7.03 15.53
C ARG A 278 16.23 -5.57 15.62
N MET A 279 15.72 -5.19 16.78
CA MET A 279 15.28 -3.82 17.08
C MET A 279 16.40 -2.90 17.57
N SER A 280 17.53 -2.89 16.85
CA SER A 280 18.75 -2.18 17.27
C SER A 280 18.52 -0.68 17.51
N THR A 281 17.79 0.01 16.63
CA THR A 281 17.48 1.44 16.78
C THR A 281 16.65 1.73 18.02
N PHE A 282 15.61 0.93 18.30
CA PHE A 282 14.78 1.09 19.49
C PHE A 282 15.61 0.85 20.76
N LEU A 283 16.35 -0.27 20.80
CA LEU A 283 17.17 -0.66 21.93
C LEU A 283 18.29 0.34 22.21
N GLY A 284 18.93 0.89 21.17
CA GLY A 284 19.95 1.92 21.30
C GLY A 284 19.40 3.29 21.71
N LYS A 285 18.13 3.60 21.39
CA LYS A 285 17.45 4.78 21.95
C LYS A 285 17.10 4.56 23.42
N LEU A 286 16.55 3.39 23.77
CA LEU A 286 16.16 3.05 25.15
C LEU A 286 17.35 3.08 26.12
N SER A 287 18.53 2.62 25.69
CA SER A 287 19.75 2.59 26.53
C SER A 287 20.22 3.99 26.94
N LYS A 288 19.75 5.06 26.28
CA LYS A 288 20.04 6.44 26.69
C LYS A 288 19.22 6.88 27.91
N TYR A 289 18.14 6.16 28.22
CA TYR A 289 17.17 6.54 29.25
C TYR A 289 17.14 5.58 30.44
N ALA A 290 17.43 4.28 30.22
CA ALA A 290 17.42 3.28 31.29
C ALA A 290 18.34 2.10 30.97
N ASP A 291 18.89 1.49 32.02
CA ASP A 291 19.54 0.18 31.95
C ASP A 291 18.47 -0.91 31.75
N TYR A 292 18.71 -1.85 30.83
CA TYR A 292 17.76 -2.93 30.54
C TYR A 292 18.43 -4.26 30.22
N SER A 293 17.70 -5.34 30.46
CA SER A 293 17.96 -6.64 29.87
C SER A 293 17.06 -6.82 28.65
N SER A 294 17.58 -7.36 27.53
CA SER A 294 16.77 -7.62 26.34
C SER A 294 16.85 -9.07 25.90
N ARG A 295 15.72 -9.64 25.50
CA ARG A 295 15.63 -10.97 24.91
C ARG A 295 14.91 -10.89 23.56
N GLN A 296 15.59 -11.31 22.50
CA GLN A 296 14.98 -11.46 21.17
C GLN A 296 14.23 -12.78 21.09
N VAL A 297 13.01 -12.72 20.58
CA VAL A 297 12.14 -13.86 20.32
C VAL A 297 11.75 -13.81 18.85
N GLN A 298 12.17 -14.79 18.07
CA GLN A 298 11.80 -14.90 16.66
C GLN A 298 10.57 -15.80 16.50
N PRO A 299 9.44 -15.28 15.98
CA PRO A 299 8.29 -16.11 15.65
C PRO A 299 8.66 -17.12 14.56
N LYS A 300 8.34 -18.40 14.77
CA LYS A 300 8.52 -19.43 13.75
C LYS A 300 7.18 -19.73 13.09
N TYR A 301 7.06 -19.53 11.78
CA TYR A 301 5.82 -19.73 11.02
C TYR A 301 4.61 -19.00 11.62
N GLY A 302 4.83 -17.78 12.13
CA GLY A 302 3.80 -16.95 12.78
C GLY A 302 3.45 -17.37 14.22
N VAL A 303 4.15 -18.36 14.79
CA VAL A 303 3.94 -18.81 16.17
C VAL A 303 4.96 -18.15 17.10
N VAL A 304 4.46 -17.47 18.12
CA VAL A 304 5.27 -16.85 19.17
C VAL A 304 5.47 -17.85 20.32
N PRO A 305 6.72 -18.16 20.72
CA PRO A 305 6.95 -19.00 21.89
C PRO A 305 6.56 -18.27 23.17
N VAL A 306 6.17 -19.04 24.19
CA VAL A 306 5.87 -18.50 25.52
C VAL A 306 7.15 -17.95 26.15
N PHE A 307 7.06 -16.76 26.75
CA PHE A 307 8.19 -16.16 27.44
C PHE A 307 8.44 -16.84 28.78
N ASP A 308 9.71 -16.94 29.13
CA ASP A 308 10.17 -17.31 30.46
C ASP A 308 10.41 -16.04 31.28
N PHE A 309 9.33 -15.45 31.78
CA PHE A 309 9.42 -14.22 32.57
C PHE A 309 10.20 -14.46 33.87
N PRO A 310 11.08 -13.54 34.30
CA PRO A 310 11.81 -13.67 35.57
C PRO A 310 10.86 -13.91 36.76
N PRO A 311 11.28 -14.48 37.89
CA PRO A 311 10.45 -14.53 39.10
C PRO A 311 9.82 -13.18 39.47
N VAL A 312 8.59 -13.17 40.01
CA VAL A 312 7.91 -11.91 40.43
C VAL A 312 8.70 -11.18 41.53
N SER A 313 9.43 -11.93 42.35
CA SER A 313 10.33 -11.43 43.39
C SER A 313 11.44 -10.53 42.87
N ASP A 314 11.83 -10.69 41.60
CA ASP A 314 12.94 -9.95 41.00
C ASP A 314 12.51 -8.52 40.61
N GLY A 315 11.21 -8.22 40.72
CA GLY A 315 10.65 -6.91 40.44
C GLY A 315 10.82 -6.47 38.99
N GLY A 316 10.55 -5.19 38.75
CA GLY A 316 10.84 -4.54 37.46
C GLY A 316 9.67 -4.42 36.49
N ILE A 317 9.93 -3.65 35.43
CA ILE A 317 8.95 -3.35 34.39
C ILE A 317 9.27 -4.21 33.16
N ASN A 318 8.25 -4.85 32.59
CA ASN A 318 8.38 -5.65 31.38
C ASN A 318 7.89 -4.84 30.19
N ILE A 319 8.75 -4.60 29.20
CA ILE A 319 8.37 -4.06 27.90
C ILE A 319 8.33 -5.22 26.91
N VAL A 320 7.20 -5.40 26.23
CA VAL A 320 7.04 -6.39 25.16
C VAL A 320 6.83 -5.67 23.85
N LEU A 321 7.80 -5.76 22.94
CA LEU A 321 7.69 -5.23 21.58
C LEU A 321 7.14 -6.34 20.69
N LEU A 322 6.01 -6.08 20.05
CA LEU A 322 5.43 -6.96 19.04
C LEU A 322 5.60 -6.29 17.69
N ASP A 323 6.34 -6.90 16.77
CA ASP A 323 6.58 -6.30 15.47
C ASP A 323 6.05 -7.11 14.30
N GLN A 324 5.05 -6.54 13.62
CA GLN A 324 4.41 -7.13 12.44
C GLN A 324 3.98 -8.58 12.70
N VAL A 325 3.58 -8.88 13.94
CA VAL A 325 3.12 -10.21 14.37
C VAL A 325 1.60 -10.21 14.46
N ASP A 326 0.96 -11.15 13.76
CA ASP A 326 -0.47 -11.39 13.91
C ASP A 326 -0.74 -12.38 15.05
N LEU A 327 -1.29 -11.88 16.15
CA LEU A 327 -1.64 -12.71 17.32
C LEU A 327 -3.04 -13.34 17.21
N SER A 328 -3.83 -12.99 16.18
CA SER A 328 -5.20 -13.51 16.02
C SER A 328 -5.25 -15.00 15.68
N SER A 329 -4.15 -15.56 15.18
CA SER A 329 -4.05 -17.00 14.92
C SER A 329 -4.23 -17.82 16.20
N GLN A 330 -5.08 -18.86 16.16
CA GLN A 330 -5.25 -19.80 17.26
C GLN A 330 -3.92 -20.44 17.74
N LYS A 331 -2.91 -20.47 16.86
CA LYS A 331 -1.56 -20.94 17.20
C LYS A 331 -0.91 -20.14 18.34
N ASN A 332 -1.29 -18.87 18.50
CA ASN A 332 -0.76 -17.96 19.52
C ASN A 332 -1.57 -17.96 20.84
N ALA A 333 -2.60 -18.81 20.97
CA ALA A 333 -3.46 -18.86 22.16
C ALA A 333 -2.72 -19.21 23.46
N ARG A 334 -1.65 -20.01 23.39
CA ARG A 334 -0.81 -20.31 24.58
C ARG A 334 0.01 -19.10 25.00
N PHE A 335 0.61 -18.40 24.04
CA PHE A 335 1.37 -17.18 24.27
C PHE A 335 0.49 -16.10 24.89
N LEU A 336 -0.66 -15.82 24.29
CA LEU A 336 -1.63 -14.83 24.78
C LEU A 336 -2.09 -15.12 26.21
N ARG A 337 -2.41 -16.38 26.53
CA ARG A 337 -2.78 -16.78 27.90
C ARG A 337 -1.65 -16.51 28.89
N SER A 338 -0.41 -16.87 28.54
CA SER A 338 0.74 -16.60 29.41
C SER A 338 0.98 -15.11 29.59
N LEU A 339 0.96 -14.33 28.51
CA LEU A 339 1.18 -12.88 28.53
C LEU A 339 0.15 -12.19 29.42
N ASN A 340 -1.14 -12.48 29.22
CA ASN A 340 -2.24 -11.92 30.00
C ASN A 340 -2.17 -12.35 31.47
N ALA A 341 -1.88 -13.62 31.76
CA ALA A 341 -1.74 -14.08 33.15
C ALA A 341 -0.60 -13.38 33.89
N ASN A 342 0.54 -13.15 33.23
CA ASN A 342 1.68 -12.46 33.82
C ASN A 342 1.42 -10.96 34.05
N ALA A 343 0.64 -10.31 33.19
CA ALA A 343 0.29 -8.91 33.37
C ALA A 343 -0.51 -8.64 34.67
N LEU A 344 -1.25 -9.63 35.18
CA LEU A 344 -2.01 -9.49 36.42
C LEU A 344 -1.10 -9.18 37.62
N SER A 345 0.08 -9.81 37.69
CA SER A 345 0.99 -9.71 38.83
C SER A 345 2.24 -8.86 38.57
N ARG A 346 2.46 -8.40 37.33
CA ARG A 346 3.70 -7.70 36.93
C ARG A 346 3.37 -6.41 36.17
N PRO A 347 4.12 -5.31 36.39
CA PRO A 347 4.08 -4.14 35.54
C PRO A 347 4.50 -4.50 34.11
N MET A 348 3.63 -4.22 33.13
CA MET A 348 3.84 -4.61 31.75
C MET A 348 3.36 -3.54 30.78
N VAL A 349 4.24 -3.17 29.85
CA VAL A 349 3.95 -2.32 28.70
C VAL A 349 4.09 -3.17 27.44
N VAL A 350 3.08 -3.21 26.59
CA VAL A 350 3.19 -3.79 25.24
C VAL A 350 3.21 -2.65 24.22
N VAL A 351 4.24 -2.64 23.37
CA VAL A 351 4.32 -1.79 22.18
C VAL A 351 4.00 -2.67 20.98
N ASN A 352 2.81 -2.49 20.42
CA ASN A 352 2.34 -3.24 19.26
C ASN A 352 2.62 -2.43 17.98
N ILE A 353 3.56 -2.92 17.17
CA ILE A 353 3.95 -2.35 15.87
C ILE A 353 3.27 -3.15 14.76
N GLY A 354 2.42 -2.51 13.97
CA GLY A 354 1.65 -3.15 12.89
C GLY A 354 0.19 -3.36 13.29
N TYR A 355 -0.26 -4.61 13.33
CA TYR A 355 -1.69 -4.99 13.37
C TYR A 355 -2.44 -4.56 14.65
N PRO A 356 -3.32 -3.54 14.61
CA PRO A 356 -4.07 -3.08 15.78
C PRO A 356 -5.11 -4.09 16.27
N SER A 357 -5.47 -5.09 15.46
CA SER A 357 -6.37 -6.18 15.88
C SER A 357 -5.83 -6.99 17.06
N ASN A 358 -4.52 -6.96 17.32
CA ASN A 358 -3.91 -7.59 18.48
C ASN A 358 -4.41 -7.00 19.81
N LEU A 359 -4.79 -5.72 19.81
CA LEU A 359 -5.12 -4.97 21.02
C LEU A 359 -6.32 -5.56 21.77
N SER A 360 -7.31 -6.12 21.04
CA SER A 360 -8.49 -6.75 21.64
C SER A 360 -8.21 -8.09 22.32
N LEU A 361 -7.03 -8.67 22.09
CA LEU A 361 -6.61 -9.95 22.66
C LEU A 361 -5.83 -9.78 23.98
N LEU A 362 -5.44 -8.55 24.30
CA LEU A 362 -4.62 -8.20 25.46
C LEU A 362 -5.52 -7.72 26.60
N ASN A 363 -5.21 -8.15 27.83
CA ASN A 363 -6.06 -7.88 28.98
C ASN A 363 -5.98 -6.43 29.46
N LYS A 364 -6.82 -6.13 30.45
CA LYS A 364 -6.93 -4.79 30.99
C LYS A 364 -5.81 -4.36 31.98
N ASP A 365 -4.85 -5.22 32.27
CA ASP A 365 -3.75 -4.90 33.18
C ASP A 365 -2.46 -4.45 32.46
N ILE A 366 -2.39 -4.63 31.14
CA ILE A 366 -1.25 -4.21 30.31
C ILE A 366 -1.38 -2.76 29.87
N SER A 367 -0.33 -1.96 30.00
CA SER A 367 -0.27 -0.64 29.34
C SER A 367 0.05 -0.83 27.85
N LEU A 368 -0.81 -0.31 26.97
CA LEU A 368 -0.80 -0.62 25.53
C LEU A 368 -0.46 0.62 24.70
N LEU A 369 0.62 0.53 23.94
CA LEU A 369 1.00 1.49 22.91
C LEU A 369 0.81 0.86 21.54
N GLN A 370 0.11 1.55 20.65
CA GLN A 370 -0.05 1.17 19.25
C GLN A 370 0.83 2.07 18.37
N VAL A 371 1.62 1.43 17.53
CA VAL A 371 2.46 2.04 16.50
C VAL A 371 2.13 1.36 15.18
N TYR A 372 1.81 2.11 14.13
CA TYR A 372 1.25 1.50 12.90
C TYR A 372 2.31 0.95 11.94
N GLU A 373 3.50 1.54 11.96
CA GLU A 373 4.61 1.15 11.08
C GLU A 373 5.96 1.31 11.79
N ARG A 374 7.04 0.82 11.17
CA ARG A 374 8.40 1.15 11.61
C ARG A 374 8.81 2.46 10.94
N ASN A 375 9.41 3.37 11.71
CA ASN A 375 10.11 4.54 11.18
C ASN A 375 11.59 4.22 10.99
#